data_AF-A0A3M1XIM9-F1
#
_entry.id   AF-A0A3M1XIM9-F1
#
_cell.length_a   1.000
_cell.length_b   1.000
_cell.length_c   1.000
_cell.angle_alpha   90.00
_cell.angle_beta   90.00
_cell.angle_gamma   90.00
#
_symmetry.space_group_name_H-M   'P 1'
#
loop_
_entity.id
_entity.type
_entity.pdbx_description
1 polymer ?
#
loop_
_entity_poly.entity_id
_entity_poly.type
_entity_poly.pdbx_seq_one_letter_code
_entity_poly.pdbx_strand_id
1 'polypeptide(L)'
;MPRAAAAGGIVTRDGLLHQKHRSRLSETLKKNAEKNSYGASLMIKHPSARILLLLITAVAAFAQAPAVQPISLAEALERASAANLRLAMSRAAEQEAAGQNLAAWAGLLPHLSASEQYLKTTDPVNVFGLKLRRGIFSQNDFDLQVLNEPDAFENYTTAVQLQVPLFNARAILGKAAAVQLAKAARAGYQRMQQTVALEVKKAYYGLILAREAEAAVQKAVQSARMHRDNARTALDQGMIHEADYLASEVRLAELQEQLLMARNNVQNASNVLRLVLGIDSLVVLQPTDTLPVPVRPFVPERRPSLEKRPDLQALAFRASAARWQHRASLSAWVPDLSAFASREWYGSQAFSTASSHYTVGVQLSWHLFEGFGQLGRRKVAHARARQARAAYRMARLQAENQLDAARRAIQVAWQRIQVAHRALQQARSALHITEQRFQQGMAKVADLLDAEARLTRARLRWLKARHDYVLAVNEWYYQNGNQDLLTQR
;
A
#
# COMPACT_ATOMS: atom_id res chain seq x y z
N MET A 1 41.56 22.18 -51.82
CA MET A 1 41.15 22.46 -53.22
C MET A 1 40.33 21.28 -53.73
N PRO A 2 39.25 21.50 -54.49
CA PRO A 2 38.10 20.59 -54.56
C PRO A 2 37.91 19.91 -55.93
N ARG A 3 37.14 18.81 -55.95
CA ARG A 3 36.38 18.23 -57.10
C ARG A 3 35.35 17.26 -56.48
N ALA A 4 34.03 17.42 -56.49
CA ALA A 4 33.03 17.77 -57.52
C ALA A 4 32.78 16.67 -58.57
N ALA A 5 31.67 15.93 -58.39
CA ALA A 5 30.69 15.39 -59.39
C ALA A 5 29.90 14.24 -58.72
N ALA A 6 28.59 14.38 -58.44
CA ALA A 6 27.45 14.04 -59.31
C ALA A 6 27.23 12.51 -59.41
N ALA A 7 26.04 11.90 -59.38
CA ALA A 7 24.64 12.26 -59.22
C ALA A 7 23.88 10.93 -58.96
N GLY A 8 22.68 10.97 -58.38
CA GLY A 8 21.84 9.77 -58.27
C GLY A 8 20.66 9.96 -57.33
N GLY A 9 19.63 10.67 -57.80
CA GLY A 9 18.39 10.86 -57.06
C GLY A 9 17.46 9.65 -57.14
N ILE A 10 16.76 9.39 -56.04
CA ILE A 10 15.41 8.80 -56.04
C ILE A 10 14.60 9.59 -55.00
N VAL A 11 13.69 10.41 -55.51
CA VAL A 11 12.64 11.10 -54.76
C VAL A 11 11.43 10.19 -54.77
N THR A 12 11.01 9.67 -53.62
CA THR A 12 9.68 9.07 -53.46
C THR A 12 8.70 10.11 -52.92
N ARG A 13 7.73 10.40 -53.77
CA ARG A 13 6.43 10.99 -53.46
C ARG A 13 5.76 10.20 -52.33
N ASP A 14 5.38 10.88 -51.26
CA ASP A 14 4.02 10.78 -50.72
C ASP A 14 3.73 12.01 -49.86
N GLY A 15 3.19 13.02 -50.53
CA GLY A 15 2.39 14.05 -49.90
C GLY A 15 0.92 13.64 -49.92
N LEU A 16 0.17 14.27 -49.03
CA LEU A 16 -1.30 14.34 -48.97
C LEU A 16 -1.98 13.14 -48.29
N LEU A 17 -2.27 13.31 -47.00
CA LEU A 17 -3.60 13.10 -46.40
C LEU A 17 -3.47 13.20 -44.87
N HIS A 18 -3.68 14.39 -44.29
CA HIS A 18 -4.36 14.58 -42.98
C HIS A 18 -4.34 16.05 -42.53
N GLN A 19 -4.80 16.94 -43.40
CA GLN A 19 -5.13 18.32 -43.03
C GLN A 19 -6.46 18.76 -43.66
N LYS A 20 -7.48 17.88 -43.60
CA LYS A 20 -8.81 18.14 -44.19
C LYS A 20 -9.99 17.69 -43.33
N HIS A 21 -9.84 17.70 -41.99
CA HIS A 21 -10.94 17.36 -41.06
C HIS A 21 -11.18 18.37 -39.91
N ARG A 22 -10.61 19.58 -39.97
CA ARG A 22 -10.89 20.65 -38.98
C ARG A 22 -11.69 21.84 -39.50
N SER A 23 -12.04 21.93 -40.80
CA SER A 23 -12.81 23.07 -41.33
C SER A 23 -14.30 22.82 -41.60
N ARG A 24 -14.81 21.57 -41.47
CA ARG A 24 -16.22 21.25 -41.75
C ARG A 24 -17.14 21.11 -40.52
N LEU A 25 -16.63 21.35 -39.31
CA LEU A 25 -17.42 21.34 -38.06
C LEU A 25 -17.79 22.75 -37.55
N SER A 26 -17.17 23.80 -38.10
CA SER A 26 -17.49 25.19 -37.72
C SER A 26 -18.63 25.80 -38.55
N GLU A 27 -18.96 25.20 -39.70
CA GLU A 27 -19.95 25.73 -40.65
C GLU A 27 -21.34 25.09 -40.47
N THR A 28 -21.41 23.88 -39.93
CA THR A 28 -22.67 23.20 -39.55
C THR A 28 -23.23 23.65 -38.21
N LEU A 29 -22.39 24.20 -37.31
CA LEU A 29 -22.84 24.79 -36.04
C LEU A 29 -23.33 26.24 -36.18
N LYS A 30 -22.96 26.94 -37.25
CA LYS A 30 -23.48 28.30 -37.55
C LYS A 30 -24.81 28.31 -38.31
N LYS A 31 -25.18 27.23 -39.02
CA LYS A 31 -26.42 27.17 -39.80
C LYS A 31 -27.66 26.65 -39.06
N ASN A 32 -27.52 26.13 -37.83
CA ASN A 32 -28.66 25.70 -37.01
C ASN A 32 -29.07 26.70 -35.92
N ALA A 33 -28.42 27.87 -35.85
CA ALA A 33 -28.74 28.90 -34.85
C ALA A 33 -29.74 29.98 -35.35
N GLU A 34 -30.18 29.93 -36.61
CA GLU A 34 -31.05 30.97 -37.21
C GLU A 34 -32.47 30.53 -37.58
N LYS A 35 -32.90 29.33 -37.17
CA LYS A 35 -34.30 28.89 -37.39
C LYS A 35 -34.89 28.26 -36.14
N ASN A 36 -35.19 29.09 -35.14
CA ASN A 36 -36.33 28.91 -34.24
C ASN A 36 -36.38 30.07 -33.23
N SER A 37 -36.97 31.19 -33.64
CA SER A 37 -37.45 32.18 -32.68
C SER A 37 -38.67 32.92 -33.25
N TYR A 38 -39.83 32.28 -33.18
CA TYR A 38 -41.10 32.99 -33.15
C TYR A 38 -41.91 32.47 -31.95
N GLY A 39 -42.29 33.40 -31.07
CA GLY A 39 -43.43 33.24 -30.18
C GLY A 39 -43.15 32.79 -28.75
N ALA A 40 -42.89 33.76 -27.86
CA ALA A 40 -43.56 33.96 -26.56
C ALA A 40 -42.63 34.74 -25.61
N SER A 41 -42.66 36.06 -25.75
CA SER A 41 -42.02 37.03 -24.87
C SER A 41 -42.76 37.12 -23.54
N LEU A 42 -42.22 36.50 -22.49
CA LEU A 42 -42.47 36.92 -21.11
C LEU A 42 -41.41 37.97 -20.73
N MET A 43 -41.84 39.23 -20.66
CA MET A 43 -40.99 40.36 -20.30
C MET A 43 -40.45 40.23 -18.87
N ILE A 44 -39.13 40.10 -18.72
CA ILE A 44 -38.41 40.43 -17.48
C ILE A 44 -37.35 41.46 -17.86
N LYS A 45 -37.58 42.73 -17.50
CA LYS A 45 -36.89 43.94 -18.01
C LYS A 45 -35.59 44.34 -17.26
N HIS A 46 -34.84 43.43 -16.65
CA HIS A 46 -33.58 43.80 -15.99
C HIS A 46 -32.38 42.93 -16.40
N PRO A 47 -31.28 43.50 -16.95
CA PRO A 47 -30.08 42.76 -17.35
C PRO A 47 -29.33 42.13 -16.14
N SER A 48 -29.53 42.65 -14.94
CA SER A 48 -29.02 42.09 -13.68
C SER A 48 -29.67 40.74 -13.32
N ALA A 49 -30.91 40.49 -13.73
CA ALA A 49 -31.61 39.23 -13.43
C ALA A 49 -31.10 38.05 -14.28
N ARG A 50 -30.58 38.31 -15.49
CA ARG A 50 -30.01 37.26 -16.37
C ARG A 50 -28.63 36.79 -15.91
N ILE A 51 -27.81 37.70 -15.39
CA ILE A 51 -26.50 37.38 -14.81
C ILE A 51 -26.69 36.60 -13.51
N LEU A 52 -27.67 36.97 -12.68
CA LEU A 52 -28.01 36.24 -11.47
C LEU A 52 -28.55 34.82 -11.77
N LEU A 53 -29.40 34.66 -12.79
CA LEU A 53 -29.92 33.35 -13.18
C LEU A 53 -28.83 32.43 -13.76
N LEU A 54 -27.90 32.98 -14.56
CA LEU A 54 -26.74 32.24 -15.10
C LEU A 54 -25.73 31.84 -14.00
N LEU A 55 -25.50 32.70 -13.00
CA LEU A 55 -24.70 32.39 -11.82
C LEU A 55 -25.36 31.32 -10.94
N ILE A 56 -26.69 31.37 -10.76
CA ILE A 56 -27.43 30.35 -9.99
C ILE A 56 -27.41 28.99 -10.71
N THR A 57 -27.49 28.96 -12.04
CA THR A 57 -27.32 27.70 -12.81
C THR A 57 -25.89 27.18 -12.85
N ALA A 58 -24.88 28.07 -12.85
CA ALA A 58 -23.47 27.68 -12.82
C ALA A 58 -23.06 27.11 -11.44
N VAL A 59 -23.64 27.61 -10.34
CA VAL A 59 -23.42 27.06 -8.99
C VAL A 59 -24.14 25.72 -8.79
N ALA A 60 -25.29 25.50 -9.42
CA ALA A 60 -26.01 24.23 -9.33
C ALA A 60 -25.27 23.06 -10.02
N ALA A 61 -24.38 23.34 -10.99
CA ALA A 61 -23.58 22.31 -11.66
C ALA A 61 -22.43 21.76 -10.80
N PHE A 62 -22.04 22.44 -9.71
CA PHE A 62 -20.93 22.03 -8.83
C PHE A 62 -21.38 21.41 -7.50
N ALA A 63 -22.68 21.30 -7.24
CA ALA A 63 -23.22 20.63 -6.06
C ALA A 63 -23.85 19.27 -6.42
N GLN A 64 -23.13 18.43 -7.18
CA GLN A 64 -23.51 17.02 -7.25
C GLN A 64 -23.20 16.39 -5.89
N ALA A 65 -24.27 16.07 -5.14
CA ALA A 65 -24.12 15.27 -3.92
C ALA A 65 -23.29 14.01 -4.25
N PRO A 66 -22.33 13.63 -3.40
CA PRO A 66 -21.46 12.49 -3.67
C PRO A 66 -22.31 11.26 -3.98
N ALA A 67 -22.02 10.60 -5.11
CA ALA A 67 -22.80 9.45 -5.55
C ALA A 67 -22.80 8.37 -4.46
N VAL A 68 -23.98 7.82 -4.17
CA VAL A 68 -24.12 6.71 -3.22
C VAL A 68 -23.79 5.41 -3.96
N GLN A 69 -22.77 4.69 -3.48
CA GLN A 69 -22.31 3.46 -4.10
C GLN A 69 -22.53 2.28 -3.15
N PRO A 70 -23.37 1.28 -3.49
CA PRO A 70 -23.49 0.06 -2.72
C PRO A 70 -22.18 -0.73 -2.75
N ILE A 71 -21.83 -1.37 -1.63
CA ILE A 71 -20.65 -2.23 -1.54
C ILE A 71 -20.88 -3.35 -0.52
N SER A 72 -20.54 -4.58 -0.89
CA SER A 72 -20.55 -5.75 0.01
C SER A 72 -19.19 -5.96 0.67
N LEU A 73 -19.12 -6.74 1.75
CA LEU A 73 -17.85 -7.09 2.38
C LEU A 73 -16.94 -7.88 1.42
N ALA A 74 -17.52 -8.76 0.61
CA ALA A 74 -16.79 -9.55 -0.36
C ALA A 74 -16.14 -8.66 -1.43
N GLU A 75 -16.91 -7.73 -1.98
CA GLU A 75 -16.43 -6.75 -2.96
C GLU A 75 -15.37 -5.81 -2.34
N ALA A 76 -15.57 -5.37 -1.09
CA ALA A 76 -14.59 -4.57 -0.36
C ALA A 76 -13.26 -5.32 -0.20
N LEU A 77 -13.28 -6.60 0.17
CA LEU A 77 -12.07 -7.42 0.31
C LEU A 77 -11.38 -7.65 -1.05
N GLU A 78 -12.14 -7.95 -2.10
CA GLU A 78 -11.62 -8.12 -3.45
C GLU A 78 -10.96 -6.84 -3.97
N ARG A 79 -11.65 -5.70 -3.85
CA ARG A 79 -11.13 -4.40 -4.27
C ARG A 79 -9.87 -4.00 -3.50
N ALA A 80 -9.85 -4.21 -2.19
CA ALA A 80 -8.65 -3.95 -1.39
C ALA A 80 -7.46 -4.85 -1.80
N SER A 81 -7.72 -6.11 -2.16
CA SER A 81 -6.68 -7.02 -2.61
C SER A 81 -6.03 -6.58 -3.94
N ALA A 82 -6.78 -5.84 -4.77
CA ALA A 82 -6.32 -5.35 -6.07
C ALA A 82 -5.71 -3.94 -6.00
N ALA A 83 -6.30 -3.02 -5.22
CA ALA A 83 -6.00 -1.59 -5.28
C ALA A 83 -5.37 -0.98 -4.01
N ASN A 84 -5.26 -1.73 -2.90
CA ASN A 84 -4.72 -1.17 -1.66
C ASN A 84 -3.23 -0.80 -1.80
N LEU A 85 -2.90 0.46 -1.53
CA LEU A 85 -1.55 1.01 -1.71
C LEU A 85 -0.51 0.36 -0.78
N ARG A 86 -0.87 0.01 0.47
CA ARG A 86 0.06 -0.66 1.39
C ARG A 86 0.40 -2.06 0.92
N LEU A 87 -0.56 -2.76 0.30
CA LEU A 87 -0.32 -4.06 -0.30
C LEU A 87 0.58 -3.95 -1.54
N ALA A 88 0.37 -2.93 -2.39
CA ALA A 88 1.25 -2.65 -3.53
C ALA A 88 2.69 -2.35 -3.09
N MET A 89 2.89 -1.50 -2.07
CA MET A 89 4.20 -1.23 -1.48
C MET A 89 4.86 -2.51 -0.95
N SER A 90 4.11 -3.37 -0.25
CA SER A 90 4.65 -4.62 0.28
C SER A 90 5.00 -5.62 -0.81
N ARG A 91 4.27 -5.63 -1.93
CA ARG A 91 4.59 -6.46 -3.11
C ARG A 91 5.86 -5.97 -3.80
N ALA A 92 6.04 -4.66 -3.93
CA ALA A 92 7.27 -4.08 -4.46
C ALA A 92 8.49 -4.44 -3.60
N ALA A 93 8.36 -4.41 -2.26
CA ALA A 93 9.42 -4.85 -1.35
C ALA A 93 9.75 -6.35 -1.47
N GLU A 94 8.76 -7.21 -1.75
CA GLU A 94 9.00 -8.62 -2.07
C GLU A 94 9.80 -8.78 -3.38
N GLN A 95 9.42 -8.04 -4.42
CA GLN A 95 10.12 -8.04 -5.71
C GLN A 95 11.54 -7.51 -5.58
N GLU A 96 11.77 -6.46 -4.78
CA GLU A 96 13.10 -5.94 -4.46
C GLU A 96 13.98 -7.03 -3.83
N ALA A 97 13.47 -7.73 -2.82
CA ALA A 97 14.21 -8.81 -2.17
C ALA A 97 14.47 -10.00 -3.11
N ALA A 98 13.54 -10.30 -4.03
CA ALA A 98 13.76 -11.29 -5.08
C ALA A 98 14.86 -10.86 -6.06
N GLY A 99 14.88 -9.58 -6.45
CA GLY A 99 15.93 -8.98 -7.26
C GLY A 99 17.30 -9.00 -6.58
N GLN A 100 17.37 -8.69 -5.28
CA GLN A 100 18.61 -8.81 -4.49
C GLN A 100 19.09 -10.27 -4.40
N ASN A 101 18.17 -11.23 -4.29
CA ASN A 101 18.48 -12.65 -4.30
C ASN A 101 19.01 -13.13 -5.67
N LEU A 102 18.53 -12.53 -6.76
CA LEU A 102 19.08 -12.77 -8.10
C LEU A 102 20.47 -12.13 -8.23
N ALA A 103 20.63 -10.86 -7.83
CA ALA A 103 21.90 -10.14 -7.87
C ALA A 103 22.99 -10.81 -7.02
N ALA A 104 22.62 -11.53 -5.96
CA ALA A 104 23.57 -12.30 -5.15
C ALA A 104 24.26 -13.45 -5.92
N TRP A 105 23.78 -13.82 -7.12
CA TRP A 105 24.49 -14.73 -8.02
C TRP A 105 25.71 -14.09 -8.69
N ALA A 106 25.82 -12.76 -8.75
CA ALA A 106 26.90 -12.08 -9.46
C ALA A 106 28.30 -12.50 -9.00
N GLY A 107 28.48 -12.78 -7.70
CA GLY A 107 29.76 -13.28 -7.16
C GLY A 107 30.02 -14.78 -7.37
N LEU A 108 29.09 -15.50 -8.01
CA LEU A 108 29.15 -16.95 -8.25
C LEU A 108 29.11 -17.29 -9.74
N LEU A 109 28.87 -16.31 -10.60
CA LEU A 109 28.76 -16.49 -12.05
C LEU A 109 29.99 -15.90 -12.75
N PRO A 110 30.31 -16.39 -13.96
CA PRO A 110 31.31 -15.76 -14.80
C PRO A 110 30.95 -14.31 -15.11
N HIS A 111 31.96 -13.44 -15.14
CA HIS A 111 31.86 -12.07 -15.60
C HIS A 111 32.65 -11.91 -16.90
N LEU A 112 32.01 -11.39 -17.94
CA LEU A 112 32.61 -11.07 -19.22
C LEU A 112 32.58 -9.54 -19.40
N SER A 113 33.74 -8.94 -19.60
CA SER A 113 33.92 -7.53 -19.88
C SER A 113 34.59 -7.34 -21.24
N ALA A 114 34.23 -6.25 -21.92
CA ALA A 114 34.93 -5.75 -23.09
C ALA A 114 35.29 -4.28 -22.82
N SER A 115 36.49 -3.87 -23.22
CA SER A 115 37.01 -2.52 -23.02
C SER A 115 37.80 -2.08 -24.24
N GLU A 116 37.81 -0.76 -24.47
CA GLU A 116 38.58 -0.10 -25.52
C GLU A 116 39.34 1.04 -24.85
N GLN A 117 40.66 1.09 -25.03
CA GLN A 117 41.51 2.11 -24.43
C GLN A 117 42.36 2.78 -25.49
N TYR A 118 42.27 4.11 -25.59
CA TYR A 118 43.24 4.93 -26.31
C TYR A 118 44.35 5.38 -25.35
N LEU A 119 45.60 5.21 -25.77
CA LEU A 119 46.76 5.69 -25.07
C LEU A 119 47.70 6.39 -26.05
N LYS A 120 48.11 7.61 -25.71
CA LYS A 120 49.21 8.33 -26.34
C LYS A 120 50.30 8.56 -25.30
N THR A 121 51.52 8.12 -25.56
CA THR A 121 52.59 8.16 -24.57
C THR A 121 53.96 8.32 -25.23
N THR A 122 54.86 9.00 -24.52
CA THR A 122 56.31 9.03 -24.80
C THR A 122 57.10 8.24 -23.75
N ASP A 123 56.41 7.48 -22.88
CA ASP A 123 57.08 6.64 -21.87
C ASP A 123 57.86 5.51 -22.57
N PRO A 124 59.20 5.46 -22.43
CA PRO A 124 60.08 4.47 -23.06
C PRO A 124 59.57 3.03 -23.05
N VAL A 125 59.20 2.54 -21.86
CA VAL A 125 58.79 1.15 -21.66
C VAL A 125 57.45 0.87 -22.33
N ASN A 126 56.50 1.79 -22.24
CA ASN A 126 55.22 1.66 -22.92
C ASN A 126 55.37 1.74 -24.45
N VAL A 127 56.11 2.70 -25.00
CA VAL A 127 56.30 2.81 -26.46
C VAL A 127 56.96 1.53 -27.00
N PHE A 128 58.03 1.07 -26.36
CA PHE A 128 58.71 -0.19 -26.70
C PHE A 128 57.74 -1.38 -26.65
N GLY A 129 57.05 -1.57 -25.52
CA GLY A 129 56.12 -2.69 -25.31
C GLY A 129 54.93 -2.68 -26.27
N LEU A 130 54.38 -1.51 -26.58
CA LEU A 130 53.26 -1.37 -27.51
C LEU A 130 53.67 -1.65 -28.96
N LYS A 131 54.85 -1.18 -29.40
CA LYS A 131 55.40 -1.52 -30.72
C LYS A 131 55.60 -3.04 -30.87
N LEU A 132 56.11 -3.70 -29.83
CA LEU A 132 56.22 -5.16 -29.76
C LEU A 132 54.86 -5.86 -29.82
N ARG A 133 53.90 -5.46 -28.97
CA ARG A 133 52.55 -6.07 -28.95
C ARG A 133 51.80 -5.87 -30.26
N ARG A 134 52.01 -4.73 -30.93
CA ARG A 134 51.50 -4.44 -32.28
C ARG A 134 52.22 -5.22 -33.38
N GLY A 135 53.35 -5.87 -33.10
CA GLY A 135 54.12 -6.61 -34.11
C GLY A 135 54.80 -5.70 -35.14
N ILE A 136 55.01 -4.42 -34.83
CA ILE A 136 55.66 -3.44 -35.70
C ILE A 136 57.06 -3.05 -35.22
N PHE A 137 57.60 -3.79 -34.24
CA PHE A 137 58.93 -3.56 -33.71
C PHE A 137 60.00 -3.94 -34.74
N SER A 138 60.99 -3.06 -34.93
CA SER A 138 62.01 -3.16 -35.97
C SER A 138 63.42 -3.03 -35.41
N GLN A 139 64.43 -3.29 -36.26
CA GLN A 139 65.83 -3.16 -35.84
C GLN A 139 66.22 -1.73 -35.43
N ASN A 140 65.58 -0.71 -36.03
CA ASN A 140 65.81 0.70 -35.69
C ASN A 140 65.31 1.04 -34.27
N ASP A 141 64.33 0.28 -33.76
CA ASP A 141 63.81 0.46 -32.40
C ASP A 141 64.78 -0.06 -31.32
N PHE A 142 65.93 -0.63 -31.68
CA PHE A 142 67.03 -0.96 -30.76
C PHE A 142 68.06 0.16 -30.57
N ASP A 143 67.92 1.29 -31.27
CA ASP A 143 68.78 2.45 -31.05
C ASP A 143 68.60 3.00 -29.62
N LEU A 144 69.71 3.26 -28.92
CA LEU A 144 69.70 3.69 -27.51
C LEU A 144 69.04 5.06 -27.32
N GLN A 145 69.15 5.97 -28.30
CA GLN A 145 68.48 7.27 -28.22
C GLN A 145 66.97 7.08 -28.40
N VAL A 146 66.53 6.29 -29.38
CA VAL A 146 65.11 5.99 -29.62
C VAL A 146 64.48 5.24 -28.44
N LEU A 147 65.23 4.34 -27.79
CA LEU A 147 64.78 3.64 -26.59
C LEU A 147 64.62 4.56 -25.38
N ASN A 148 65.56 5.49 -25.17
CA ASN A 148 65.52 6.38 -24.01
C ASN A 148 64.60 7.59 -24.21
N GLU A 149 64.43 8.06 -25.45
CA GLU A 149 63.65 9.25 -25.83
C GLU A 149 62.78 8.95 -27.07
N PRO A 150 61.73 8.12 -26.96
CA PRO A 150 60.89 7.80 -28.09
C PRO A 150 59.95 8.96 -28.46
N ASP A 151 59.64 9.07 -29.75
CA ASP A 151 58.53 9.90 -30.21
C ASP A 151 57.20 9.46 -29.60
N ALA A 152 56.24 10.40 -29.55
CA ALA A 152 54.90 10.12 -29.05
C ALA A 152 54.23 9.01 -29.85
N PHE A 153 53.88 7.92 -29.17
CA PHE A 153 53.26 6.75 -29.78
C PHE A 153 51.79 6.65 -29.39
N GLU A 154 50.94 6.37 -30.37
CA GLU A 154 49.51 6.19 -30.19
C GLU A 154 49.12 4.73 -30.35
N ASN A 155 48.25 4.27 -29.46
CA ASN A 155 47.76 2.90 -29.46
C ASN A 155 46.31 2.83 -28.97
N TYR A 156 45.54 2.00 -29.65
CA TYR A 156 44.25 1.51 -29.20
C TYR A 156 44.40 0.07 -28.71
N THR A 157 43.92 -0.21 -27.50
CA THR A 157 43.86 -1.54 -26.92
C THR A 157 42.40 -1.96 -26.76
N THR A 158 41.97 -2.93 -27.56
CA THR A 158 40.71 -3.63 -27.35
C THR A 158 40.97 -4.83 -26.47
N ALA A 159 40.25 -4.98 -25.36
CA ALA A 159 40.43 -6.10 -24.45
C ALA A 159 39.08 -6.75 -24.10
N VAL A 160 39.01 -8.06 -24.24
CA VAL A 160 37.92 -8.91 -23.76
C VAL A 160 38.44 -9.74 -22.60
N GLN A 161 37.86 -9.60 -21.42
CA GLN A 161 38.23 -10.38 -20.23
C GLN A 161 37.06 -11.21 -19.72
N LEU A 162 37.33 -12.49 -19.46
CA LEU A 162 36.44 -13.43 -18.79
C LEU A 162 37.04 -13.78 -17.44
N GLN A 163 36.29 -13.55 -16.37
CA GLN A 163 36.63 -14.00 -15.02
C GLN A 163 35.59 -15.00 -14.54
N VAL A 164 36.02 -16.18 -14.12
CA VAL A 164 35.18 -17.27 -13.62
C VAL A 164 35.52 -17.51 -12.16
N PRO A 165 34.64 -17.17 -11.19
CA PRO A 165 34.86 -17.54 -9.80
C PRO A 165 34.75 -19.07 -9.67
N LEU A 166 35.85 -19.73 -9.30
CA LEU A 166 35.87 -21.18 -9.06
C LEU A 166 35.47 -21.50 -7.63
N PHE A 167 35.90 -20.67 -6.68
CA PHE A 167 35.53 -20.75 -5.28
C PHE A 167 35.48 -19.37 -4.64
N ASN A 168 34.33 -19.00 -4.08
CA ASN A 168 34.16 -17.77 -3.32
C ASN A 168 33.24 -18.00 -2.11
N ALA A 169 33.83 -18.24 -0.95
CA ALA A 169 33.08 -18.59 0.27
C ALA A 169 32.12 -17.47 0.70
N ARG A 170 32.52 -16.21 0.51
CA ARG A 170 31.70 -15.03 0.84
C ARG A 170 30.45 -14.95 -0.02
N ALA A 171 30.58 -15.17 -1.32
CA ALA A 171 29.47 -15.15 -2.26
C ALA A 171 28.50 -16.31 -2.01
N ILE A 172 28.99 -17.52 -1.71
CA ILE A 172 28.16 -18.69 -1.39
C ILE A 172 27.31 -18.42 -0.14
N LEU A 173 27.94 -17.96 0.95
CA LEU A 173 27.25 -17.67 2.20
C LEU A 173 26.36 -16.42 2.09
N GLY A 174 26.78 -15.43 1.32
CA GLY A 174 25.99 -14.24 0.98
C GLY A 174 24.73 -14.60 0.21
N LYS A 175 24.82 -15.53 -0.75
CA LYS A 175 23.68 -16.07 -1.49
C LYS A 175 22.70 -16.79 -0.56
N ALA A 176 23.21 -17.60 0.37
CA ALA A 176 22.36 -18.27 1.37
C ALA A 176 21.61 -17.24 2.24
N ALA A 177 22.25 -16.13 2.64
CA ALA A 177 21.59 -15.04 3.34
C ALA A 177 20.51 -14.35 2.49
N ALA A 178 20.80 -14.05 1.22
CA ALA A 178 19.86 -13.40 0.30
C ALA A 178 18.59 -14.25 0.06
N VAL A 179 18.74 -15.57 -0.04
CA VAL A 179 17.58 -16.50 -0.12
C VAL A 179 16.68 -16.37 1.11
N GLN A 180 17.26 -16.27 2.31
CA GLN A 180 16.47 -16.11 3.53
C GLN A 180 15.79 -14.74 3.58
N LEU A 181 16.44 -13.66 3.12
CA LEU A 181 15.82 -12.33 3.03
C LEU A 181 14.64 -12.30 2.04
N ALA A 182 14.77 -12.97 0.88
CA ALA A 182 13.65 -13.11 -0.06
C ALA A 182 12.46 -13.87 0.56
N LYS A 183 12.72 -14.97 1.28
CA LYS A 183 11.68 -15.68 2.03
C LYS A 183 11.04 -14.81 3.11
N ALA A 184 11.84 -13.97 3.79
CA ALA A 184 11.32 -13.04 4.79
C ALA A 184 10.39 -11.98 4.18
N ALA A 185 10.76 -11.44 3.01
CA ALA A 185 9.96 -10.45 2.31
C ALA A 185 8.62 -11.04 1.83
N ARG A 186 8.64 -12.26 1.29
CA ARG A 186 7.43 -13.01 0.92
C ARG A 186 6.49 -13.24 2.10
N ALA A 187 7.03 -13.70 3.24
CA ALA A 187 6.23 -13.87 4.45
C ALA A 187 5.70 -12.51 4.99
N GLY A 188 6.48 -11.44 4.83
CA GLY A 188 6.05 -10.07 5.12
C GLY A 188 4.85 -9.63 4.26
N TYR A 189 4.88 -9.94 2.96
CA TYR A 189 3.78 -9.67 2.04
C TYR A 189 2.51 -10.45 2.42
N GLN A 190 2.64 -11.73 2.75
CA GLN A 190 1.52 -12.54 3.26
C GLN A 190 0.91 -11.94 4.55
N ARG A 191 1.73 -11.44 5.48
CA ARG A 191 1.21 -10.74 6.66
C ARG A 191 0.49 -9.44 6.29
N MET A 192 0.99 -8.70 5.31
CA MET A 192 0.34 -7.48 4.84
C MET A 192 -1.04 -7.78 4.26
N GLN A 193 -1.19 -8.86 3.49
CA GLN A 193 -2.50 -9.31 2.99
C GLN A 193 -3.50 -9.53 4.14
N GLN A 194 -3.08 -10.24 5.20
CA GLN A 194 -3.91 -10.47 6.39
C GLN A 194 -4.25 -9.18 7.13
N THR A 195 -3.30 -8.24 7.18
CA THR A 195 -3.48 -6.95 7.87
C THR A 195 -4.49 -6.08 7.12
N VAL A 196 -4.36 -5.98 5.80
CA VAL A 196 -5.32 -5.26 4.94
C VAL A 196 -6.71 -5.89 5.03
N ALA A 197 -6.82 -7.22 4.99
CA ALA A 197 -8.11 -7.90 5.13
C ALA A 197 -8.81 -7.56 6.47
N LEU A 198 -8.06 -7.55 7.59
CA LEU A 198 -8.60 -7.16 8.89
C LEU A 198 -8.99 -5.66 8.94
N GLU A 199 -8.18 -4.78 8.36
CA GLU A 199 -8.46 -3.34 8.28
C GLU A 199 -9.73 -3.06 7.45
N VAL A 200 -9.91 -3.75 6.32
CA VAL A 200 -11.15 -3.69 5.52
C VAL A 200 -12.35 -4.11 6.35
N LYS A 201 -12.26 -5.26 7.04
CA LYS A 201 -13.36 -5.74 7.90
C LYS A 201 -13.69 -4.75 9.01
N LYS A 202 -12.68 -4.17 9.68
CA LYS A 202 -12.86 -3.13 10.71
C LYS A 202 -13.57 -1.89 10.15
N ALA A 203 -13.11 -1.38 9.02
CA ALA A 203 -13.72 -0.21 8.38
C ALA A 203 -15.15 -0.49 7.89
N TYR A 204 -15.37 -1.66 7.28
CA TYR A 204 -16.66 -2.07 6.75
C TYR A 204 -17.71 -2.27 7.85
N TYR A 205 -17.39 -3.03 8.89
CA TYR A 205 -18.30 -3.19 10.03
C TYR A 205 -18.49 -1.89 10.83
N GLY A 206 -17.49 -1.01 10.85
CA GLY A 206 -17.61 0.34 11.39
C GLY A 206 -18.63 1.18 10.62
N LEU A 207 -18.66 1.09 9.29
CA LEU A 207 -19.66 1.75 8.46
C LEU A 207 -21.08 1.19 8.67
N ILE A 208 -21.22 -0.14 8.79
CA ILE A 208 -22.51 -0.75 9.15
C ILE A 208 -22.99 -0.24 10.51
N LEU A 209 -22.11 -0.21 11.52
CA LEU A 209 -22.45 0.31 12.85
C LEU A 209 -22.91 1.78 12.78
N ALA A 210 -22.20 2.63 12.02
CA ALA A 210 -22.58 4.03 11.86
C ALA A 210 -23.97 4.18 11.23
N ARG A 211 -24.29 3.39 10.20
CA ARG A 211 -25.62 3.37 9.55
C ARG A 211 -26.72 2.84 10.47
N GLU A 212 -26.48 1.74 11.18
CA GLU A 212 -27.45 1.20 12.15
C GLU A 212 -27.70 2.20 13.30
N ALA A 213 -26.66 2.93 13.73
CA ALA A 213 -26.77 4.00 14.73
C ALA A 213 -27.55 5.22 14.19
N GLU A 214 -27.28 5.68 12.97
CA GLU A 214 -28.06 6.72 12.29
C GLU A 214 -29.55 6.36 12.25
N ALA A 215 -29.87 5.14 11.82
CA ALA A 215 -31.24 4.65 11.75
C ALA A 215 -31.91 4.56 13.14
N ALA A 216 -31.15 4.24 14.20
CA ALA A 216 -31.65 4.22 15.57
C ALA A 216 -31.97 5.63 16.08
N VAL A 217 -31.10 6.61 15.82
CA VAL A 217 -31.31 8.01 16.21
C VAL A 217 -32.44 8.63 15.40
N GLN A 218 -32.54 8.32 14.10
CA GLN A 218 -33.65 8.79 13.27
C GLN A 218 -35.01 8.31 13.81
N LYS A 219 -35.10 7.06 14.27
CA LYS A 219 -36.31 6.54 14.93
C LYS A 219 -36.59 7.27 16.25
N ALA A 220 -35.55 7.59 17.04
CA ALA A 220 -35.71 8.37 18.26
C ALA A 220 -36.21 9.80 17.97
N VAL A 221 -35.73 10.46 16.91
CA VAL A 221 -36.25 11.76 16.46
C VAL A 221 -37.72 11.66 16.07
N GLN A 222 -38.14 10.60 15.38
CA GLN A 222 -39.54 10.37 15.02
C GLN A 222 -40.42 10.21 16.27
N SER A 223 -40.00 9.40 17.24
CA SER A 223 -40.71 9.24 18.52
C SER A 223 -40.79 10.55 19.29
N ALA A 224 -39.69 11.28 19.44
CA ALA A 224 -39.67 12.57 20.15
C ALA A 224 -40.56 13.63 19.49
N ARG A 225 -40.68 13.64 18.15
CA ARG A 225 -41.65 14.50 17.45
C ARG A 225 -43.09 14.15 17.87
N MET A 226 -43.43 12.86 17.85
CA MET A 226 -44.76 12.40 18.28
C MET A 226 -45.06 12.77 19.74
N HIS A 227 -44.09 12.61 20.65
CA HIS A 227 -44.26 12.96 22.05
C HIS A 227 -44.39 14.46 22.27
N ARG A 228 -43.62 15.28 21.55
CA ARG A 228 -43.78 16.74 21.53
C ARG A 228 -45.18 17.11 21.05
N ASP A 229 -45.66 16.52 19.94
CA ASP A 229 -46.99 16.82 19.37
C ASP A 229 -48.11 16.46 20.36
N ASN A 230 -47.97 15.34 21.08
CA ASN A 230 -48.89 14.94 22.15
C ASN A 230 -48.82 15.89 23.35
N ALA A 231 -47.61 16.32 23.75
CA ALA A 231 -47.42 17.28 24.84
C ALA A 231 -48.05 18.63 24.49
N ARG A 232 -47.91 19.09 23.23
CA ARG A 232 -48.57 20.31 22.76
C ARG A 232 -50.09 20.20 22.90
N THR A 233 -50.67 19.09 22.43
CA THR A 233 -52.11 18.85 22.53
C THR A 233 -52.58 18.82 24.00
N ALA A 234 -51.80 18.20 24.89
CA ALA A 234 -52.11 18.15 26.31
C ALA A 234 -52.01 19.54 26.99
N LEU A 235 -51.06 20.38 26.56
CA LEU A 235 -50.92 21.76 27.03
C LEU A 235 -52.12 22.61 26.59
N ASP A 236 -52.53 22.50 25.32
CA ASP A 236 -53.68 23.22 24.77
C ASP A 236 -54.99 22.83 25.48
N GLN A 237 -55.06 21.62 26.04
CA GLN A 237 -56.17 21.10 26.86
C GLN A 237 -56.01 21.40 28.37
N GLY A 238 -54.94 22.07 28.79
CA GLY A 238 -54.67 22.41 30.19
C GLY A 238 -54.27 21.22 31.07
N MET A 239 -53.86 20.09 30.49
CA MET A 239 -53.52 18.85 31.21
C MET A 239 -52.06 18.76 31.67
N ILE A 240 -51.16 19.55 31.09
CA ILE A 240 -49.74 19.64 31.49
C ILE A 240 -49.31 21.11 31.61
N HIS A 241 -48.15 21.36 32.22
CA HIS A 241 -47.59 22.70 32.32
C HIS A 241 -46.76 23.07 31.09
N GLU A 242 -46.59 24.38 30.83
CA GLU A 242 -45.73 24.87 29.74
C GLU A 242 -44.29 24.33 29.86
N ALA A 243 -43.78 24.19 31.09
CA ALA A 243 -42.46 23.60 31.36
C ALA A 243 -42.33 22.17 30.81
N ASP A 244 -43.40 21.36 30.88
CA ASP A 244 -43.39 19.98 30.36
C ASP A 244 -43.36 19.96 28.82
N TYR A 245 -44.09 20.86 28.17
CA TYR A 245 -44.02 21.04 26.71
C TYR A 245 -42.63 21.51 26.27
N LEU A 246 -42.06 22.52 26.93
CA LEU A 246 -40.72 23.02 26.64
C LEU A 246 -39.65 21.93 26.82
N ALA A 247 -39.78 21.05 27.82
CA ALA A 247 -38.89 19.91 27.99
C ALA A 247 -38.94 18.94 26.79
N SER A 248 -40.12 18.73 26.20
CA SER A 248 -40.27 17.90 24.99
C SER A 248 -39.65 18.55 23.74
N GLU A 249 -39.73 19.88 23.61
CA GLU A 249 -39.05 20.64 22.54
C GLU A 249 -37.52 20.57 22.67
N VAL A 250 -36.99 20.75 23.88
CA VAL A 250 -35.55 20.58 24.16
C VAL A 250 -35.09 19.18 23.77
N ARG A 251 -35.85 18.14 24.17
CA ARG A 251 -35.51 16.76 23.84
C ARG A 251 -35.49 16.49 22.33
N LEU A 252 -36.45 17.06 21.59
CA LEU A 252 -36.48 16.96 20.14
C LEU A 252 -35.25 17.65 19.52
N ALA A 253 -34.88 18.84 19.97
CA ALA A 253 -33.71 19.56 19.50
C ALA A 253 -32.41 18.78 19.75
N GLU A 254 -32.23 18.20 20.94
CA GLU A 254 -31.09 17.32 21.25
C GLU A 254 -30.99 16.13 20.30
N LEU A 255 -32.10 15.45 20.01
CA LEU A 255 -32.10 14.29 19.10
C LEU A 255 -31.85 14.69 17.64
N GLN A 256 -32.26 15.89 17.22
CA GLN A 256 -31.94 16.43 15.90
C GLN A 256 -30.44 16.70 15.78
N GLU A 257 -29.80 17.27 16.81
CA GLU A 257 -28.35 17.46 16.87
C GLU A 257 -27.61 16.12 16.81
N GLN A 258 -28.05 15.13 17.59
CA GLN A 258 -27.51 13.76 17.52
C GLN A 258 -27.67 13.12 16.14
N LEU A 259 -28.76 13.39 15.42
CA LEU A 259 -28.97 12.88 14.06
C LEU A 259 -27.98 13.52 13.06
N LEU A 260 -27.70 14.82 13.20
CA LEU A 260 -26.68 15.50 12.40
C LEU A 260 -25.30 14.88 12.64
N MET A 261 -24.94 14.64 13.90
CA MET A 261 -23.68 13.98 14.26
C MET A 261 -23.62 12.53 13.74
N ALA A 262 -24.73 11.78 13.82
CA ALA A 262 -24.78 10.41 13.29
C ALA A 262 -24.60 10.35 11.77
N ARG A 263 -25.21 11.28 11.03
CA ARG A 263 -25.01 11.44 9.57
C ARG A 263 -23.56 11.77 9.23
N ASN A 264 -22.94 12.68 9.98
CA ASN A 264 -21.52 12.99 9.81
C ASN A 264 -20.63 11.77 10.09
N ASN A 265 -20.94 10.99 11.12
CA ASN A 265 -20.20 9.77 11.45
C ASN A 265 -20.29 8.69 10.35
N VAL A 266 -21.43 8.59 9.67
CA VAL A 266 -21.58 7.74 8.49
C VAL A 266 -20.65 8.20 7.36
N GLN A 267 -20.58 9.50 7.10
CA GLN A 267 -19.68 10.04 6.09
C GLN A 267 -18.22 9.75 6.44
N ASN A 268 -17.83 9.95 7.71
CA ASN A 268 -16.48 9.65 8.20
C ASN A 268 -16.14 8.16 8.07
N ALA A 269 -17.06 7.27 8.45
CA ALA A 269 -16.87 5.82 8.31
C ALA A 269 -16.74 5.40 6.83
N SER A 270 -17.53 6.01 5.94
CA SER A 270 -17.41 5.82 4.49
C SER A 270 -16.05 6.28 3.97
N ASN A 271 -15.56 7.44 4.42
CA ASN A 271 -14.24 7.96 4.03
C ASN A 271 -13.09 7.05 4.50
N VAL A 272 -13.17 6.51 5.73
CA VAL A 272 -12.21 5.53 6.24
C VAL A 272 -12.20 4.26 5.39
N LEU A 273 -13.38 3.73 5.04
CA LEU A 273 -13.47 2.56 4.18
C LEU A 273 -12.88 2.85 2.78
N ARG A 274 -13.21 3.99 2.17
CA ARG A 274 -12.63 4.40 0.88
C ARG A 274 -11.10 4.46 0.90
N LEU A 275 -10.52 5.00 1.96
CA LEU A 275 -9.06 5.06 2.12
C LEU A 275 -8.45 3.65 2.13
N VAL A 276 -9.04 2.72 2.87
CA VAL A 276 -8.57 1.32 2.93
C VAL A 276 -8.76 0.60 1.59
N LEU A 277 -9.80 0.95 0.83
CA LEU A 277 -10.07 0.39 -0.50
C LEU A 277 -9.26 1.03 -1.64
N GLY A 278 -8.56 2.15 -1.38
CA GLY A 278 -7.87 2.92 -2.42
C GLY A 278 -8.82 3.60 -3.41
N ILE A 279 -9.97 4.13 -2.93
CA ILE A 279 -10.97 4.81 -3.77
C ILE A 279 -10.79 6.33 -3.68
N ASP A 280 -10.26 6.91 -4.76
CA ASP A 280 -10.00 8.35 -4.86
C ASP A 280 -11.28 9.18 -5.09
N SER A 281 -12.27 8.63 -5.79
CA SER A 281 -13.51 9.35 -6.14
C SER A 281 -14.36 9.68 -4.91
N LEU A 282 -14.90 10.90 -4.86
CA LEU A 282 -15.75 11.38 -3.76
C LEU A 282 -17.15 10.72 -3.78
N VAL A 283 -17.22 9.48 -3.30
CA VAL A 283 -18.47 8.71 -3.16
C VAL A 283 -18.81 8.45 -1.68
N VAL A 284 -20.09 8.22 -1.40
CA VAL A 284 -20.54 7.70 -0.10
C VAL A 284 -20.84 6.22 -0.25
N LEU A 285 -20.08 5.39 0.46
CA LEU A 285 -20.27 3.95 0.44
C LEU A 285 -21.50 3.57 1.27
N GLN A 286 -22.30 2.67 0.72
CA GLN A 286 -23.48 2.10 1.35
C GLN A 286 -23.26 0.60 1.55
N PRO A 287 -23.13 0.10 2.79
CA PRO A 287 -22.95 -1.33 3.00
C PRO A 287 -24.25 -2.06 2.62
N THR A 288 -24.12 -3.19 1.92
CA THR A 288 -25.26 -4.06 1.57
C THR A 288 -25.50 -5.17 2.60
N ASP A 289 -24.51 -5.43 3.45
CA ASP A 289 -24.60 -6.45 4.50
C ASP A 289 -25.11 -5.84 5.83
N THR A 290 -25.43 -6.72 6.77
CA THR A 290 -25.83 -6.35 8.14
C THR A 290 -24.85 -6.92 9.16
N LEU A 291 -24.86 -6.40 10.39
CA LEU A 291 -24.07 -7.02 11.45
C LEU A 291 -24.59 -8.44 11.74
N PRO A 292 -23.74 -9.48 11.75
CA PRO A 292 -24.16 -10.81 12.17
C PRO A 292 -24.81 -10.78 13.57
N VAL A 293 -25.86 -11.59 13.75
CA VAL A 293 -26.45 -11.84 15.08
C VAL A 293 -25.90 -13.18 15.57
N PRO A 294 -24.97 -13.19 16.53
CA PRO A 294 -24.34 -14.44 16.94
C PRO A 294 -25.32 -15.24 17.80
N VAL A 295 -25.72 -16.42 17.31
CA VAL A 295 -26.66 -17.33 17.98
C VAL A 295 -25.95 -18.17 19.05
N ARG A 296 -24.65 -18.44 18.86
CA ARG A 296 -23.81 -19.22 19.76
C ARG A 296 -22.46 -18.52 19.97
N PRO A 297 -21.82 -18.72 21.15
CA PRO A 297 -20.49 -18.20 21.38
C PRO A 297 -19.50 -18.85 20.43
N PHE A 298 -18.64 -18.04 19.83
CA PHE A 298 -17.47 -18.53 19.12
C PHE A 298 -16.52 -19.20 20.12
N VAL A 299 -16.07 -20.42 19.83
CA VAL A 299 -15.14 -21.18 20.67
C VAL A 299 -13.79 -21.22 19.95
N PRO A 300 -12.79 -20.45 20.43
CA PRO A 300 -11.45 -20.46 19.85
C PRO A 300 -10.77 -21.82 20.00
N GLU A 301 -10.05 -22.28 18.99
CA GLU A 301 -9.17 -23.44 19.10
C GLU A 301 -8.16 -23.26 20.24
N ARG A 302 -7.88 -24.33 21.01
CA ARG A 302 -7.14 -24.24 22.29
C ARG A 302 -5.73 -23.68 22.16
N ARG A 303 -4.98 -23.98 21.10
CA ARG A 303 -3.64 -23.41 20.82
C ARG A 303 -3.33 -23.47 19.33
N PRO A 304 -3.61 -22.40 18.55
CA PRO A 304 -3.20 -22.38 17.15
C PRO A 304 -1.66 -22.40 17.04
N SER A 305 -1.14 -23.01 15.98
CA SER A 305 0.31 -23.02 15.73
C SER A 305 0.77 -21.65 15.26
N LEU A 306 1.48 -20.94 16.14
CA LEU A 306 2.13 -19.67 15.84
C LEU A 306 3.17 -19.76 14.72
N GLU A 307 3.68 -20.96 14.43
CA GLU A 307 4.66 -21.19 13.36
C GLU A 307 4.09 -20.89 11.96
N LYS A 308 2.75 -20.88 11.83
CA LYS A 308 2.07 -20.52 10.59
C LYS A 308 1.88 -19.01 10.43
N ARG A 309 2.11 -18.19 11.47
CA ARG A 309 1.95 -16.74 11.35
C ARG A 309 3.04 -16.13 10.46
N PRO A 310 2.69 -15.42 9.36
CA PRO A 310 3.70 -14.93 8.42
C PRO A 310 4.63 -13.85 8.99
N ASP A 311 4.20 -13.05 9.97
CA ASP A 311 5.09 -12.10 10.68
C ASP A 311 6.23 -12.79 11.43
N LEU A 312 5.91 -13.89 12.15
CA LEU A 312 6.91 -14.69 12.86
C LEU A 312 7.83 -15.44 11.88
N GLN A 313 7.30 -15.95 10.78
CA GLN A 313 8.11 -16.55 9.72
C GLN A 313 9.08 -15.53 9.11
N ALA A 314 8.61 -14.32 8.81
CA ALA A 314 9.46 -13.25 8.30
C ALA A 314 10.62 -12.93 9.25
N LEU A 315 10.35 -12.85 10.57
CA LEU A 315 11.38 -12.63 11.58
C LEU A 315 12.32 -13.83 11.74
N ALA A 316 11.81 -15.06 11.65
CA ALA A 316 12.64 -16.27 11.68
C ALA A 316 13.61 -16.30 10.49
N PHE A 317 13.13 -15.97 9.29
CA PHE A 317 13.96 -15.88 8.09
C PHE A 317 14.98 -14.74 8.18
N ARG A 318 14.62 -13.57 8.74
CA ARG A 318 15.60 -12.48 9.03
C ARG A 318 16.67 -12.91 10.03
N ALA A 319 16.30 -13.63 11.10
CA ALA A 319 17.27 -14.20 12.04
C ALA A 319 18.17 -15.24 11.36
N SER A 320 17.62 -16.06 10.46
CA SER A 320 18.37 -17.00 9.64
C SER A 320 19.36 -16.29 8.71
N ALA A 321 18.92 -15.24 8.00
CA ALA A 321 19.75 -14.41 7.15
C ALA A 321 20.92 -13.78 7.92
N ALA A 322 20.65 -13.21 9.10
CA ALA A 322 21.69 -12.63 9.96
C ALA A 322 22.71 -13.68 10.42
N ARG A 323 22.29 -14.93 10.68
CA ARG A 323 23.24 -16.03 10.96
C ARG A 323 24.12 -16.36 9.74
N TRP A 324 23.56 -16.39 8.54
CA TRP A 324 24.34 -16.60 7.32
C TRP A 324 25.30 -15.44 7.04
N GLN A 325 24.89 -14.19 7.30
CA GLN A 325 25.77 -13.02 7.21
C GLN A 325 26.91 -13.08 8.24
N HIS A 326 26.64 -13.54 9.47
CA HIS A 326 27.70 -13.81 10.45
C HIS A 326 28.67 -14.89 9.96
N ARG A 327 28.17 -16.00 9.39
CA ARG A 327 29.05 -17.01 8.77
C ARG A 327 29.84 -16.44 7.59
N ALA A 328 29.23 -15.62 6.75
CA ALA A 328 29.91 -14.94 5.64
C ALA A 328 31.02 -14.02 6.17
N SER A 329 30.85 -13.37 7.33
CA SER A 329 31.94 -12.60 7.94
C SER A 329 33.15 -13.45 8.34
N LEU A 330 32.97 -14.77 8.52
CA LEU A 330 34.07 -15.70 8.79
C LEU A 330 34.81 -16.12 7.51
N SER A 331 34.18 -15.97 6.33
CA SER A 331 34.82 -16.32 5.06
C SER A 331 35.96 -15.38 4.68
N ALA A 332 36.10 -14.25 5.36
CA ALA A 332 37.21 -13.31 5.17
C ALA A 332 38.60 -13.93 5.41
N TRP A 333 38.69 -15.06 6.11
CA TRP A 333 39.94 -15.78 6.36
C TRP A 333 40.19 -16.94 5.39
N VAL A 334 39.27 -17.18 4.45
CA VAL A 334 39.36 -18.25 3.46
C VAL A 334 39.76 -17.62 2.12
N PRO A 335 40.73 -18.18 1.37
CA PRO A 335 41.12 -17.64 0.09
C PRO A 335 40.02 -17.82 -0.97
N ASP A 336 39.96 -16.90 -1.92
CA ASP A 336 39.11 -16.97 -3.10
C ASP A 336 39.93 -17.50 -4.30
N LEU A 337 39.35 -18.39 -5.10
CA LEU A 337 39.95 -18.97 -6.29
C LEU A 337 39.16 -18.55 -7.53
N SER A 338 39.83 -17.98 -8.53
CA SER A 338 39.22 -17.60 -9.80
C SER A 338 40.06 -18.07 -10.97
N ALA A 339 39.43 -18.46 -12.07
CA ALA A 339 40.07 -18.57 -13.37
C ALA A 339 39.84 -17.27 -14.14
N PHE A 340 40.79 -16.88 -14.97
CA PHE A 340 40.63 -15.74 -15.87
C PHE A 340 41.19 -16.08 -17.25
N ALA A 341 40.57 -15.48 -18.26
CA ALA A 341 41.04 -15.47 -19.63
C ALA A 341 40.91 -14.04 -20.16
N SER A 342 41.92 -13.56 -20.85
CA SER A 342 41.87 -12.26 -21.52
C SER A 342 42.42 -12.40 -22.93
N ARG A 343 41.82 -11.64 -23.84
CA ARG A 343 42.32 -11.47 -25.20
C ARG A 343 42.38 -9.99 -25.51
N GLU A 344 43.54 -9.55 -25.96
CA GLU A 344 43.83 -8.15 -26.20
C GLU A 344 44.28 -7.98 -27.64
N TRP A 345 43.83 -6.90 -28.27
CA TRP A 345 44.24 -6.47 -29.60
C TRP A 345 44.82 -5.07 -29.53
N TYR A 346 45.84 -4.85 -30.34
CA TYR A 346 46.59 -3.59 -30.38
C TYR A 346 46.61 -3.04 -31.79
N GLY A 347 46.35 -1.74 -31.94
CA GLY A 347 46.36 -1.09 -33.26
C GLY A 347 46.46 0.42 -33.21
N SER A 348 46.57 1.03 -34.40
CA SER A 348 46.54 2.49 -34.60
C SER A 348 45.13 3.07 -34.72
N GLN A 349 44.10 2.22 -34.67
CA GLN A 349 42.70 2.62 -34.78
C GLN A 349 41.88 1.84 -33.76
N ALA A 350 40.76 2.43 -33.34
CA ALA A 350 39.86 1.79 -32.40
C ALA A 350 39.32 0.46 -32.94
N PHE A 351 39.15 -0.52 -32.06
CA PHE A 351 38.64 -1.86 -32.38
C PHE A 351 39.47 -2.60 -33.44
N SER A 352 40.76 -2.29 -33.53
CA SER A 352 41.67 -2.99 -34.44
C SER A 352 41.76 -4.48 -34.06
N THR A 353 41.73 -5.36 -35.06
CA THR A 353 41.89 -6.81 -34.87
C THR A 353 43.24 -7.33 -35.38
N ALA A 354 44.16 -6.43 -35.74
CA ALA A 354 45.39 -6.78 -36.47
C ALA A 354 46.37 -7.61 -35.64
N SER A 355 46.68 -7.18 -34.42
CA SER A 355 47.72 -7.80 -33.58
C SER A 355 47.11 -8.21 -32.25
N SER A 356 47.06 -9.51 -31.95
CA SER A 356 46.34 -10.04 -30.79
C SER A 356 47.19 -10.99 -29.94
N HIS A 357 46.99 -10.92 -28.63
CA HIS A 357 47.58 -11.85 -27.65
C HIS A 357 46.49 -12.33 -26.69
N TYR A 358 46.71 -13.49 -26.07
CA TYR A 358 45.80 -14.03 -25.06
C TYR A 358 46.57 -14.43 -23.80
N THR A 359 45.92 -14.30 -22.66
CA THR A 359 46.43 -14.79 -21.36
C THR A 359 45.34 -15.59 -20.70
N VAL A 360 45.66 -16.80 -20.22
CA VAL A 360 44.77 -17.63 -19.42
C VAL A 360 45.50 -18.02 -18.14
N GLY A 361 44.80 -17.97 -17.02
CA GLY A 361 45.40 -18.29 -15.74
C GLY A 361 44.40 -18.60 -14.66
N VAL A 362 44.93 -19.01 -13.52
CA VAL A 362 44.19 -19.21 -12.27
C VAL A 362 44.83 -18.32 -11.22
N GLN A 363 44.01 -17.64 -10.43
CA GLN A 363 44.44 -16.74 -9.38
C GLN A 363 43.83 -17.17 -8.04
N LEU A 364 44.71 -17.39 -7.06
CA LEU A 364 44.35 -17.56 -5.66
C LEU A 364 44.59 -16.24 -4.92
N SER A 365 43.54 -15.65 -4.34
CA SER A 365 43.64 -14.41 -3.56
C SER A 365 43.38 -14.69 -2.09
N TRP A 366 44.33 -14.34 -1.22
CA TRP A 366 44.21 -14.55 0.23
C TRP A 366 44.58 -13.30 1.01
N HIS A 367 43.60 -12.72 1.72
CA HIS A 367 43.81 -11.58 2.60
C HIS A 367 44.29 -12.04 3.99
N LEU A 368 45.60 -12.12 4.18
CA LEU A 368 46.21 -12.59 5.44
C LEU A 368 46.03 -11.59 6.60
N PHE A 369 46.10 -10.29 6.31
CA PHE A 369 45.95 -9.24 7.32
C PHE A 369 45.36 -7.96 6.71
N GLU A 370 44.23 -7.50 7.26
CA GLU A 370 43.58 -6.20 6.93
C GLU A 370 43.45 -5.33 8.19
N GLY A 371 44.38 -5.46 9.15
CA GLY A 371 44.23 -4.86 10.47
C GLY A 371 43.07 -5.45 11.28
N PHE A 372 42.52 -4.67 12.22
CA PHE A 372 41.39 -5.09 13.05
C PHE A 372 40.01 -5.02 12.36
N GLY A 373 39.97 -4.61 11.08
CA GLY A 373 38.72 -4.42 10.33
C GLY A 373 37.88 -5.70 10.24
N GLN A 374 38.52 -6.84 9.95
CA GLN A 374 37.83 -8.14 9.84
C GLN A 374 37.27 -8.62 11.18
N LEU A 375 38.02 -8.44 12.27
CA LEU A 375 37.54 -8.73 13.63
C LEU A 375 36.34 -7.85 14.01
N GLY A 376 36.38 -6.56 13.66
CA GLY A 376 35.28 -5.62 13.85
C GLY A 376 34.02 -6.03 13.09
N ARG A 377 34.14 -6.30 11.78
CA ARG A 377 33.03 -6.78 10.93
C ARG A 377 32.41 -8.07 11.49
N ARG A 378 33.21 -9.02 11.97
CA ARG A 378 32.71 -10.24 12.64
C ARG A 378 31.92 -9.90 13.90
N LYS A 379 32.45 -9.05 14.79
CA LYS A 379 31.75 -8.64 16.02
C LYS A 379 30.41 -7.99 15.71
N VAL A 380 30.35 -7.11 14.70
CA VAL A 380 29.10 -6.48 14.23
C VAL A 380 28.11 -7.52 13.72
N ALA A 381 28.56 -8.43 12.84
CA ALA A 381 27.68 -9.46 12.28
C ALA A 381 27.16 -10.44 13.36
N HIS A 382 28.00 -10.80 14.33
CA HIS A 382 27.61 -11.61 15.48
C HIS A 382 26.56 -10.92 16.34
N ALA A 383 26.76 -9.64 16.67
CA ALA A 383 25.81 -8.84 17.43
C ALA A 383 24.46 -8.71 16.70
N ARG A 384 24.48 -8.45 15.38
CA ARG A 384 23.27 -8.40 14.54
C ARG A 384 22.52 -9.74 14.53
N ALA A 385 23.23 -10.86 14.45
CA ALA A 385 22.61 -12.19 14.52
C ALA A 385 21.95 -12.45 15.90
N ARG A 386 22.60 -12.05 17.00
CA ARG A 386 22.03 -12.13 18.35
C ARG A 386 20.80 -11.23 18.49
N GLN A 387 20.86 -10.00 18.00
CA GLN A 387 19.74 -9.06 18.00
C GLN A 387 18.54 -9.60 17.21
N ALA A 388 18.77 -10.13 16.01
CA ALA A 388 17.69 -10.71 15.19
C ALA A 388 17.05 -11.93 15.86
N ARG A 389 17.84 -12.79 16.53
CA ARG A 389 17.32 -13.91 17.32
C ARG A 389 16.49 -13.45 18.52
N ALA A 390 16.95 -12.41 19.23
CA ALA A 390 16.21 -11.82 20.34
C ALA A 390 14.90 -11.17 19.87
N ALA A 391 14.92 -10.44 18.75
CA ALA A 391 13.73 -9.84 18.15
C ALA A 391 12.68 -10.90 17.74
N TYR A 392 13.11 -12.01 17.14
CA TYR A 392 12.22 -13.15 16.85
C TYR A 392 11.59 -13.73 18.13
N ARG A 393 12.40 -13.96 19.18
CA ARG A 393 11.89 -14.48 20.46
C ARG A 393 10.89 -13.52 21.11
N MET A 394 11.19 -12.22 21.11
CA MET A 394 10.31 -11.19 21.64
C MET A 394 8.97 -11.15 20.88
N ALA A 395 9.02 -11.17 19.54
CA ALA A 395 7.81 -11.18 18.72
C ALA A 395 6.96 -12.43 18.94
N ARG A 396 7.59 -13.59 19.17
CA ARG A 396 6.86 -14.82 19.54
C ARG A 396 6.12 -14.67 20.87
N LEU A 397 6.77 -14.15 21.91
CA LEU A 397 6.12 -13.91 23.21
C LEU A 397 4.98 -12.88 23.10
N GLN A 398 5.16 -11.85 22.27
CA GLN A 398 4.10 -10.87 21.98
C GLN A 398 2.92 -11.52 21.24
N ALA A 399 3.18 -12.38 20.26
CA ALA A 399 2.14 -13.10 19.54
C ALA A 399 1.34 -14.07 20.44
N GLU A 400 2.02 -14.75 21.38
CA GLU A 400 1.38 -15.57 22.41
C GLU A 400 0.43 -14.72 23.27
N ASN A 401 0.88 -13.57 23.76
CA ASN A 401 0.05 -12.64 24.54
C ASN A 401 -1.13 -12.09 23.70
N GLN A 402 -0.90 -11.72 22.43
CA GLN A 402 -1.94 -11.23 21.52
C GLN A 402 -3.05 -12.27 21.30
N LEU A 403 -2.71 -13.55 21.14
CA LEU A 403 -3.69 -14.63 21.04
C LEU A 403 -4.51 -14.76 22.32
N ASP A 404 -3.86 -14.76 23.47
CA ASP A 404 -4.53 -14.87 24.77
C ASP A 404 -5.45 -13.68 25.02
N ALA A 405 -5.02 -12.47 24.63
CA ALA A 405 -5.82 -11.25 24.70
C ALA A 405 -7.04 -11.33 23.75
N ALA A 406 -6.86 -11.79 22.51
CA ALA A 406 -7.95 -11.95 21.55
C ALA A 406 -8.99 -12.98 22.04
N ARG A 407 -8.56 -14.09 22.65
CA ARG A 407 -9.46 -15.07 23.27
C ARG A 407 -10.30 -14.45 24.39
N ARG A 408 -9.67 -13.73 25.32
CA ARG A 408 -10.40 -13.04 26.41
C ARG A 408 -11.35 -11.99 25.86
N ALA A 409 -10.94 -11.25 24.83
CA ALA A 409 -11.77 -10.23 24.19
C ALA A 409 -13.06 -10.82 23.59
N ILE A 410 -13.01 -12.00 22.96
CA ILE A 410 -14.20 -12.70 22.47
C ILE A 410 -15.15 -13.05 23.61
N GLN A 411 -14.62 -13.60 24.71
CA GLN A 411 -15.44 -13.98 25.87
C GLN A 411 -16.16 -12.77 26.48
N VAL A 412 -15.42 -11.67 26.67
CA VAL A 412 -15.98 -10.42 27.19
C VAL A 412 -17.00 -9.83 26.21
N ALA A 413 -16.71 -9.82 24.91
CA ALA A 413 -17.63 -9.29 23.91
C ALA A 413 -18.94 -10.10 23.84
N TRP A 414 -18.87 -11.43 23.99
CA TRP A 414 -20.04 -12.30 24.07
C TRP A 414 -20.93 -11.96 25.28
N GLN A 415 -20.34 -11.84 26.47
CA GLN A 415 -21.07 -11.46 27.68
C GLN A 415 -21.69 -10.07 27.55
N ARG A 416 -20.97 -9.11 26.93
CA ARG A 416 -21.49 -7.75 26.68
C ARG A 416 -22.70 -7.75 25.76
N ILE A 417 -22.75 -8.60 24.73
CA ILE A 417 -23.96 -8.74 23.89
C ILE A 417 -25.14 -9.19 24.74
N GLN A 418 -24.97 -10.21 25.58
CA GLN A 418 -26.04 -10.77 26.42
C GLN A 418 -26.61 -9.72 27.38
N VAL A 419 -25.72 -9.00 28.08
CA VAL A 419 -26.12 -7.93 29.01
C VAL A 419 -26.80 -6.78 28.27
N ALA A 420 -26.22 -6.31 27.15
CA ALA A 420 -26.79 -5.21 26.37
C ALA A 420 -28.16 -5.58 25.75
N HIS A 421 -28.34 -6.85 25.34
CA HIS A 421 -29.62 -7.32 24.81
C HIS A 421 -30.71 -7.33 25.89
N ARG A 422 -30.43 -7.86 27.08
CA ARG A 422 -31.38 -7.82 28.21
C ARG A 422 -31.74 -6.38 28.60
N ALA A 423 -30.75 -5.50 28.67
CA ALA A 423 -30.98 -4.08 28.97
C ALA A 423 -31.86 -3.40 27.90
N LEU A 424 -31.68 -3.75 26.62
CA LEU A 424 -32.54 -3.26 25.53
C LEU A 424 -33.99 -3.75 25.69
N GLN A 425 -34.21 -5.03 26.01
CA GLN A 425 -35.56 -5.55 26.24
C GLN A 425 -36.23 -4.87 27.45
N GLN A 426 -35.50 -4.73 28.56
CA GLN A 426 -36.01 -4.06 29.76
C GLN A 426 -36.33 -2.59 29.50
N ALA A 427 -35.46 -1.85 28.80
CA ALA A 427 -35.73 -0.46 28.46
C ALA A 427 -36.94 -0.31 27.52
N ARG A 428 -37.16 -1.28 26.63
CA ARG A 428 -38.33 -1.30 25.74
C ARG A 428 -39.63 -1.52 26.53
N SER A 429 -39.65 -2.48 27.45
CA SER A 429 -40.81 -2.72 28.31
C SER A 429 -41.08 -1.54 29.24
N ALA A 430 -40.02 -0.94 29.81
CA ALA A 430 -40.14 0.23 30.68
C ALA A 430 -40.72 1.44 29.94
N LEU A 431 -40.28 1.70 28.69
CA LEU A 431 -40.88 2.74 27.86
C LEU A 431 -42.37 2.45 27.61
N HIS A 432 -42.71 1.23 27.22
CA HIS A 432 -44.10 0.86 26.95
C HIS A 432 -45.04 1.08 28.15
N ILE A 433 -44.61 0.67 29.35
CA ILE A 433 -45.37 0.89 30.58
C ILE A 433 -45.49 2.39 30.89
N THR A 434 -44.43 3.17 30.67
CA THR A 434 -44.41 4.61 30.93
C THR A 434 -45.30 5.37 29.95
N GLU A 435 -45.30 4.98 28.68
CA GLU A 435 -46.22 5.48 27.65
C GLU A 435 -47.68 5.26 28.04
N GLN A 436 -48.03 4.05 28.51
CA GLN A 436 -49.39 3.73 28.96
C GLN A 436 -49.80 4.56 30.18
N ARG A 437 -48.91 4.70 31.17
CA ARG A 437 -49.18 5.54 32.35
C ARG A 437 -49.32 7.01 32.00
N PHE A 438 -48.52 7.51 31.07
CA PHE A 438 -48.61 8.89 30.60
C PHE A 438 -49.96 9.16 29.90
N GLN A 439 -50.41 8.24 29.04
CA GLN A 439 -51.73 8.33 28.39
C GLN A 439 -52.90 8.34 29.40
N GLN A 440 -52.71 7.74 30.59
CA GLN A 440 -53.69 7.72 31.67
C GLN A 440 -53.53 8.89 32.66
N GLY A 441 -52.60 9.83 32.42
CA GLY A 441 -52.31 10.94 33.33
C GLY A 441 -51.57 10.53 34.62
N MET A 442 -51.03 9.30 34.69
CA MET A 442 -50.38 8.72 35.87
C MET A 442 -48.84 8.81 35.85
N ALA A 443 -48.25 9.46 34.85
CA ALA A 443 -46.80 9.68 34.72
C ALA A 443 -46.53 11.09 34.21
N LYS A 444 -45.37 11.66 34.57
CA LYS A 444 -44.96 12.99 34.12
C LYS A 444 -44.32 12.91 32.73
N VAL A 445 -44.32 14.02 31.98
CA VAL A 445 -43.59 14.09 30.69
C VAL A 445 -42.11 13.76 30.90
N ALA A 446 -41.50 14.25 31.99
CA ALA A 446 -40.12 13.93 32.34
C ALA A 446 -39.83 12.41 32.45
N ASP A 447 -40.77 11.62 33.01
CA ASP A 447 -40.61 10.17 33.14
C ASP A 447 -40.59 9.49 31.76
N LEU A 448 -41.46 9.95 30.85
CA LEU A 448 -41.55 9.46 29.48
C LEU A 448 -40.27 9.77 28.68
N LEU A 449 -39.80 11.03 28.73
CA LEU A 449 -38.59 11.45 28.04
C LEU A 449 -37.34 10.71 28.56
N ASP A 450 -37.25 10.43 29.87
CA ASP A 450 -36.16 9.64 30.42
C ASP A 450 -36.24 8.16 29.98
N ALA A 451 -37.44 7.57 29.96
CA ALA A 451 -37.62 6.21 29.46
C ALA A 451 -37.20 6.07 27.98
N GLU A 452 -37.54 7.03 27.13
CA GLU A 452 -37.10 7.08 25.73
C GLU A 452 -35.57 7.22 25.61
N ALA A 453 -34.98 8.09 26.42
CA ALA A 453 -33.53 8.29 26.46
C ALA A 453 -32.82 7.00 26.89
N ARG A 454 -33.35 6.26 27.87
CA ARG A 454 -32.86 4.94 28.29
C ARG A 454 -32.97 3.92 27.16
N LEU A 455 -34.08 3.85 26.45
CA LEU A 455 -34.24 2.94 25.30
C LEU A 455 -33.24 3.25 24.18
N THR A 456 -33.10 4.52 23.82
CA THR A 456 -32.16 4.96 22.78
C THR A 456 -30.72 4.59 23.14
N ARG A 457 -30.31 4.88 24.38
CA ARG A 457 -28.98 4.48 24.90
C ARG A 457 -28.79 2.96 24.91
N ALA A 458 -29.79 2.20 25.35
CA ALA A 458 -29.71 0.73 25.38
C ALA A 458 -29.58 0.14 23.97
N ARG A 459 -30.31 0.69 22.99
CA ARG A 459 -30.24 0.28 21.59
C ARG A 459 -28.85 0.52 21.01
N LEU A 460 -28.29 1.71 21.16
CA LEU A 460 -26.94 2.04 20.69
C LEU A 460 -25.87 1.16 21.36
N ARG A 461 -26.00 0.88 22.66
CA ARG A 461 -25.10 -0.04 23.38
C ARG A 461 -25.16 -1.47 22.83
N TRP A 462 -26.35 -1.96 22.50
CA TRP A 462 -26.53 -3.29 21.91
C TRP A 462 -25.93 -3.38 20.50
N LEU A 463 -26.12 -2.36 19.67
CA LEU A 463 -25.48 -2.25 18.35
C LEU A 463 -23.95 -2.30 18.47
N LYS A 464 -23.38 -1.49 19.37
CA LYS A 464 -21.94 -1.48 19.62
C LYS A 464 -21.44 -2.84 20.14
N ALA A 465 -22.16 -3.49 21.04
CA ALA A 465 -21.77 -4.79 21.57
C ALA A 465 -21.73 -5.87 20.47
N ARG A 466 -22.69 -5.86 19.54
CA ARG A 466 -22.68 -6.75 18.35
C ARG A 466 -21.46 -6.51 17.47
N HIS A 467 -21.19 -5.26 17.14
CA HIS A 467 -20.01 -4.86 16.37
C HIS A 467 -18.71 -5.30 17.06
N ASP A 468 -18.54 -4.99 18.36
CA ASP A 468 -17.33 -5.31 19.13
C ASP A 468 -17.05 -6.82 19.12
N TYR A 469 -18.09 -7.67 19.17
CA TYR A 469 -17.94 -9.12 19.08
C TYR A 469 -17.49 -9.60 17.69
N VAL A 470 -18.09 -9.06 16.63
CA VAL A 470 -17.68 -9.39 15.25
C VAL A 470 -16.22 -9.03 15.04
N LEU A 471 -15.77 -7.86 15.54
CA LEU A 471 -14.37 -7.48 15.48
C LEU A 471 -13.47 -8.37 16.32
N ALA A 472 -13.88 -8.77 17.53
CA ALA A 472 -13.11 -9.67 18.38
C ALA A 472 -12.85 -11.05 17.71
N VAL A 473 -13.86 -11.58 17.00
CA VAL A 473 -13.73 -12.84 16.23
C VAL A 473 -12.77 -12.66 15.05
N ASN A 474 -12.88 -11.56 14.29
CA ASN A 474 -11.97 -11.29 13.19
C ASN A 474 -10.52 -11.03 13.66
N GLU A 475 -10.35 -10.37 14.80
CA GLU A 475 -9.04 -10.20 15.43
C GLU A 475 -8.43 -11.54 15.83
N TRP A 476 -9.22 -12.48 16.38
CA TRP A 476 -8.73 -13.84 16.66
C TRP A 476 -8.21 -14.55 15.40
N TYR A 477 -8.94 -14.48 14.28
CA TYR A 477 -8.46 -15.05 13.02
C TYR A 477 -7.17 -14.38 12.54
N TYR A 478 -7.04 -13.08 12.72
CA TYR A 478 -5.81 -12.34 12.40
C TYR A 478 -4.63 -12.76 13.26
N GLN A 479 -4.86 -12.97 14.56
CA GLN A 479 -3.83 -13.42 15.49
C GLN A 479 -3.46 -14.90 15.30
N ASN A 480 -4.38 -15.72 14.80
CA ASN A 480 -4.12 -17.11 14.40
C ASN A 480 -3.23 -17.17 13.13
N GLY A 481 -3.24 -16.13 12.30
CA GLY A 481 -2.40 -16.05 11.10
C GLY A 481 -2.85 -16.98 9.97
N ASN A 482 -4.08 -17.48 10.01
CA ASN A 482 -4.68 -18.26 8.95
C ASN A 482 -5.47 -17.34 8.00
N GLN A 483 -5.03 -17.25 6.74
CA GLN A 483 -5.61 -16.35 5.74
C GLN A 483 -7.01 -16.77 5.31
N ASP A 484 -7.28 -18.07 5.20
CA ASP A 484 -8.57 -18.59 4.72
C ASP A 484 -9.69 -18.26 5.71
N LEU A 485 -9.39 -18.27 7.00
CA LEU A 485 -10.35 -17.89 8.04
C LEU A 485 -10.63 -16.38 8.07
N LEU A 486 -9.69 -15.56 7.57
CA LEU A 486 -9.85 -14.12 7.49
C LEU A 486 -10.64 -13.67 6.26
N THR A 487 -10.66 -14.46 5.19
CA THR A 487 -11.34 -14.13 3.94
C THR A 487 -12.76 -14.71 3.86
N GLN A 488 -13.13 -15.61 4.76
CA GLN A 488 -14.51 -16.11 4.89
C GLN A 488 -15.48 -15.04 5.45
N ARG A 489 -16.74 -15.15 5.02
CA ARG A 489 -17.87 -14.25 5.36
C ARG A 489 -18.26 -14.32 6.84
#